data_AF-A0A8C0YMJ7-F1
#
_entry.id   AF-A0A8C0YMJ7-F1
#
_cell.length_a   1.000
_cell.length_b   1.000
_cell.length_c   1.000
_cell.angle_alpha   90.00
_cell.angle_beta   90.00
_cell.angle_gamma   90.00
#
_symmetry.space_group_name_H-M   'P 1'
#
loop_
_entity.id
_entity.type
_entity.pdbx_description
1 polymer ?
#
loop_
_entity_poly.entity_id
_entity_poly.type
_entity_poly.pdbx_seq_one_letter_code
_entity_poly.pdbx_strand_id
1 'polypeptide(L)'
;MYLNSCSLFQEHDIETPHGVLHVTMRGTPKGNRPVILTYHDIGLNHKSCFNTLFNFEDMMEITQHFAVVHVDAPGQQEGAPPFPTGYQYPTMDELAEMLPSVLTQVNSVIGIGVGAGAYILTCFALNQPSLVEGLVLINVDPCAEGWIDWAASKLTGWTSNLVDIVMAHHFSTEELTDNQELIQTYRLHIAQDINQDNLALFCGSYNARQDLGIERPVVGLNENTVKTLTCPSLLVVGDTSPAVEAVVECNSRLNPTKTTLLKMADCGGLPQVVQPGKLAEAFKYFVQGMGYRNHMYTAVALCNFSPRRSDEHTILLGDRLHIISEWLFERITRKNAEQLLMLPPNYSGCFLIRESQSRPGSYSLSMRQDGGHVHNVKHYRIHQLHNGWFYIHQSHYFSTLTQLVDYYSRSSNGTYCQLTEPCLLHNSSRAVAHRPTPVTIQRSSLNWRDLSSQLNGSNQESLVSEGLRETMKAYFYWAGCITLGNYRVNCTVFSRTQQKTN
;
A
#
# COMPACT_ATOMS: atom_id res chain seq x y z
N MET A 1 30.40 12.81 4.46
CA MET A 1 29.93 12.15 5.71
C MET A 1 28.91 13.05 6.37
N TYR A 2 27.62 12.84 6.13
CA TYR A 2 26.53 13.39 6.93
C TYR A 2 25.64 12.22 7.33
N LEU A 3 26.04 11.53 8.39
CA LEU A 3 25.18 10.67 9.19
C LEU A 3 24.61 11.56 10.30
N ASN A 4 23.28 11.68 10.39
CA ASN A 4 22.50 11.65 11.63
C ASN A 4 21.14 12.35 11.49
N SER A 5 20.10 11.54 11.28
CA SER A 5 18.97 11.50 12.21
C SER A 5 18.63 10.03 12.41
N CYS A 6 18.99 9.50 13.57
CA CYS A 6 18.75 8.12 14.00
C CYS A 6 17.27 7.71 13.81
N SER A 7 16.96 6.92 12.78
CA SER A 7 15.92 5.91 12.91
C SER A 7 16.58 4.73 13.62
N LEU A 8 16.62 4.78 14.96
CA LEU A 8 17.09 3.64 15.76
C LEU A 8 16.22 2.44 15.40
N PHE A 9 16.79 1.48 14.68
CA PHE A 9 16.23 0.14 14.61
C PHE A 9 16.32 -0.43 16.01
N GLN A 10 15.20 -0.87 16.54
CA GLN A 10 15.16 -1.53 17.84
C GLN A 10 14.68 -2.96 17.65
N GLU A 11 15.61 -3.89 17.81
CA GLU A 11 15.34 -5.32 17.81
C GLU A 11 14.83 -5.73 19.19
N HIS A 12 13.78 -6.54 19.22
CA HIS A 12 13.17 -7.05 20.42
C HIS A 12 12.83 -8.52 20.24
N ASP A 13 13.12 -9.32 21.26
CA ASP A 13 12.65 -10.68 21.38
C ASP A 13 11.42 -10.69 22.28
N ILE A 14 10.25 -10.98 21.69
CA ILE A 14 8.97 -10.93 22.37
C ILE A 14 8.57 -12.34 22.76
N GLU A 15 8.40 -12.58 24.06
CA GLU A 15 7.83 -13.83 24.55
C GLU A 15 6.34 -13.92 24.21
N THR A 16 5.94 -15.04 23.62
CA THR A 16 4.55 -15.32 23.23
C THR A 16 4.14 -16.71 23.74
N PRO A 17 2.84 -17.07 23.69
CA PRO A 17 2.39 -18.39 24.09
C PRO A 17 3.07 -19.56 23.35
N HIS A 18 3.58 -19.31 22.14
CA HIS A 18 4.12 -20.33 21.23
C HIS A 18 5.63 -20.18 21.00
N GLY A 19 6.31 -19.49 21.92
CA GLY A 19 7.76 -19.26 21.88
C GLY A 19 8.14 -17.79 21.66
N VAL A 20 9.40 -17.55 21.33
CA VAL A 20 9.95 -16.21 21.14
C VAL A 20 9.77 -15.77 19.69
N LEU A 21 9.29 -14.53 19.50
CA LEU A 21 9.17 -13.89 18.20
C LEU A 21 10.13 -12.70 18.13
N HIS A 22 11.04 -12.74 17.16
CA HIS A 22 11.99 -11.66 16.93
C HIS A 22 11.32 -10.57 16.09
N VAL A 23 11.41 -9.32 16.53
CA VAL A 23 10.84 -8.18 15.80
C VAL A 23 11.82 -7.02 15.71
N THR A 24 11.81 -6.35 14.56
CA THR A 24 12.59 -5.13 14.32
C THR A 24 11.64 -3.94 14.17
N MET A 25 11.72 -2.98 15.09
CA MET A 25 10.91 -1.77 15.03
C MET A 25 11.68 -0.62 14.37
N ARG A 26 11.01 0.10 13.46
CA ARG A 26 11.49 1.33 12.81
C ARG A 26 10.48 2.46 13.03
N GLY A 27 10.99 3.59 13.52
CA GLY A 27 10.16 4.74 13.87
C GLY A 27 9.50 4.59 15.24
N THR A 28 8.70 5.57 15.63
CA THR A 28 7.97 5.57 16.91
C THR A 28 6.47 5.62 16.63
N PRO A 29 5.63 4.80 17.32
CA PRO A 29 4.19 4.90 17.19
C PRO A 29 3.70 6.31 17.53
N LYS A 30 2.84 6.89 16.69
CA LYS A 30 2.38 8.28 16.81
C LYS A 30 0.87 8.33 17.04
N GLY A 31 0.45 8.71 18.25
CA GLY A 31 -0.96 8.93 18.58
C GLY A 31 -1.81 7.69 18.33
N ASN A 32 -2.96 7.88 17.66
CA ASN A 32 -3.89 6.79 17.31
C ASN A 32 -3.64 6.19 15.92
N ARG A 33 -2.47 6.40 15.31
CA ARG A 33 -2.17 5.81 14.00
C ARG A 33 -1.85 4.32 14.16
N PRO A 34 -2.29 3.47 13.21
CA PRO A 34 -1.93 2.07 13.20
C PRO A 34 -0.43 1.92 12.96
N VAL A 35 0.10 0.79 13.37
CA VAL A 35 1.45 0.36 13.03
C VAL A 35 1.42 -0.45 11.73
N ILE A 36 2.41 -0.25 10.86
CA ILE A 36 2.60 -1.13 9.71
C ILE A 36 3.31 -2.39 10.22
N LEU A 37 2.62 -3.53 10.19
CA LEU A 37 3.14 -4.82 10.63
C LEU A 37 3.49 -5.66 9.40
N THR A 38 4.71 -6.16 9.29
CA THR A 38 5.10 -7.02 8.15
C THR A 38 5.37 -8.45 8.57
N TYR A 39 4.95 -9.41 7.76
CA TYR A 39 5.27 -10.84 7.95
C TYR A 39 5.77 -11.44 6.64
N HIS A 40 6.97 -12.02 6.66
CA HIS A 40 7.66 -12.50 5.46
C HIS A 40 7.18 -13.89 5.02
N ASP A 41 7.66 -14.33 3.86
CA ASP A 41 7.37 -15.64 3.31
C ASP A 41 8.44 -16.69 3.69
N ILE A 42 8.19 -17.97 3.37
CA ILE A 42 9.12 -19.08 3.58
C ILE A 42 10.46 -18.85 2.88
N GLY A 43 11.55 -19.19 3.57
CA GLY A 43 12.91 -18.99 3.04
C GLY A 43 13.32 -17.52 2.91
N LEU A 44 12.57 -16.61 3.51
CA LEU A 44 12.97 -15.21 3.66
C LEU A 44 12.96 -14.84 5.14
N ASN A 45 13.43 -13.63 5.43
CA ASN A 45 13.20 -12.93 6.69
C ASN A 45 12.77 -11.49 6.36
N HIS A 46 12.57 -10.63 7.35
CA HIS A 46 12.14 -9.26 7.07
C HIS A 46 13.12 -8.50 6.19
N LYS A 47 14.43 -8.76 6.32
CA LYS A 47 15.46 -8.06 5.55
C LYS A 47 15.37 -8.42 4.08
N SER A 48 15.40 -9.71 3.75
CA SER A 48 15.31 -10.17 2.36
C SER A 48 13.94 -9.95 1.75
N CYS A 49 12.86 -10.01 2.55
CA CYS A 49 11.51 -9.86 2.04
C CYS A 49 11.10 -8.40 1.82
N PHE A 50 11.50 -7.47 2.70
CA PHE A 50 10.91 -6.13 2.77
C PHE A 50 11.88 -4.96 2.69
N ASN A 51 13.20 -5.12 2.93
CA ASN A 51 14.11 -3.98 2.94
C ASN A 51 14.12 -3.22 1.61
N THR A 52 14.04 -3.91 0.47
CA THR A 52 13.97 -3.28 -0.85
C THR A 52 12.76 -2.36 -0.95
N LEU A 53 11.58 -2.80 -0.50
CA LEU A 53 10.36 -1.99 -0.51
C LEU A 53 10.46 -0.83 0.49
N PHE A 54 10.80 -1.09 1.74
CA PHE A 54 10.76 -0.08 2.81
C PHE A 54 11.93 0.91 2.79
N ASN A 55 12.96 0.67 1.99
CA ASN A 55 14.03 1.62 1.70
C ASN A 55 13.85 2.33 0.35
N PHE A 56 12.80 1.99 -0.41
CA PHE A 56 12.45 2.71 -1.61
C PHE A 56 11.95 4.12 -1.28
N GLU A 57 12.37 5.14 -2.05
CA GLU A 57 12.13 6.56 -1.76
C GLU A 57 10.65 6.85 -1.50
N ASP A 58 9.77 6.44 -2.41
CA ASP A 58 8.31 6.67 -2.29
C ASP A 58 7.70 5.95 -1.07
N MET A 59 8.23 4.79 -0.68
CA MET A 59 7.76 4.06 0.51
C MET A 59 8.25 4.72 1.81
N MET A 60 9.44 5.32 1.81
CA MET A 60 9.94 6.10 2.93
C MET A 60 9.09 7.35 3.19
N GLU A 61 8.59 7.99 2.13
CA GLU A 61 7.64 9.11 2.24
C GLU A 61 6.33 8.71 2.94
N ILE A 62 5.87 7.49 2.72
CA ILE A 62 4.69 6.94 3.40
C ILE A 62 5.05 6.61 4.85
N THR A 63 6.08 5.81 5.05
CA THR A 63 6.44 5.19 6.34
C THR A 63 6.99 6.17 7.37
N GLN A 64 7.47 7.37 7.01
CA GLN A 64 7.82 8.42 7.99
C GLN A 64 6.66 8.83 8.93
N HIS A 65 5.43 8.53 8.52
CA HIS A 65 4.21 8.83 9.25
C HIS A 65 3.66 7.68 10.09
N PHE A 66 4.22 6.48 9.93
CA PHE A 66 3.82 5.27 10.64
C PHE A 66 5.02 4.73 11.42
N ALA A 67 4.76 3.98 12.49
CA ALA A 67 5.76 3.04 12.96
C ALA A 67 5.69 1.79 12.09
N VAL A 68 6.82 1.14 11.87
CA VAL A 68 6.91 -0.12 11.15
C VAL A 68 7.47 -1.16 12.09
N VAL A 69 6.80 -2.30 12.20
CA VAL A 69 7.25 -3.46 12.96
C VAL A 69 7.41 -4.61 11.98
N HIS A 70 8.65 -5.04 11.84
CA HIS A 70 9.01 -6.17 11.02
C HIS A 70 9.07 -7.43 11.89
N VAL A 71 8.28 -8.45 11.56
CA VAL A 71 8.27 -9.73 12.27
C VAL A 71 9.10 -10.73 11.50
N ASP A 72 10.03 -11.40 12.20
CA ASP A 72 10.66 -12.62 11.73
C ASP A 72 9.96 -13.84 12.32
N ALA A 73 9.57 -14.78 11.46
CA ALA A 73 9.03 -16.05 11.90
C ALA A 73 10.05 -16.78 12.79
N PRO A 74 9.61 -17.59 13.77
CA PRO A 74 10.51 -18.24 14.72
C PRO A 74 11.66 -18.98 14.03
N GLY A 75 12.90 -18.63 14.40
CA GLY A 75 14.12 -19.25 13.88
C GLY A 75 14.54 -18.82 12.47
N GLN A 76 13.84 -17.84 11.87
CA GLN A 76 14.17 -17.30 10.54
C GLN A 76 14.96 -15.99 10.60
N GLN A 77 15.09 -15.36 11.77
CA GLN A 77 15.92 -14.18 11.95
C GLN A 77 17.40 -14.47 11.68
N GLU A 78 18.15 -13.45 11.29
CA GLU A 78 19.58 -13.58 10.97
C GLU A 78 20.37 -14.08 12.18
N GLY A 79 21.18 -15.13 11.98
CA GLY A 79 21.97 -15.73 13.06
C GLY A 79 21.17 -16.56 14.07
N ALA A 80 19.92 -16.91 13.78
CA ALA A 80 19.11 -17.76 14.66
C ALA A 80 19.77 -19.13 14.93
N PRO A 81 19.84 -19.57 16.20
CA PRO A 81 20.32 -20.91 16.53
C PRO A 81 19.36 -21.98 15.99
N PRO A 82 19.85 -23.19 15.64
CA PRO A 82 18.99 -24.29 15.28
C PRO A 82 18.12 -24.70 16.47
N PHE A 83 16.85 -24.99 16.21
CA PHE A 83 15.98 -25.60 17.20
C PHE A 83 16.45 -27.02 17.53
N PRO A 84 16.19 -27.52 18.76
CA PRO A 84 16.55 -28.89 19.13
C PRO A 84 15.78 -29.92 18.29
N THR A 85 16.39 -31.09 18.08
CA THR A 85 15.72 -32.19 17.37
C THR A 85 14.40 -32.56 18.07
N GLY A 86 13.31 -32.65 17.30
CA GLY A 86 11.97 -32.91 17.82
C GLY A 86 11.23 -31.68 18.36
N TYR A 87 11.76 -30.48 18.15
CA TYR A 87 11.06 -29.23 18.44
C TYR A 87 9.71 -29.19 17.70
N GLN A 88 8.65 -28.87 18.44
CA GLN A 88 7.32 -28.68 17.87
C GLN A 88 7.22 -27.23 17.38
N TYR A 89 7.37 -27.07 16.06
CA TYR A 89 7.25 -25.76 15.44
C TYR A 89 5.80 -25.30 15.41
N PRO A 90 5.49 -24.01 15.67
CA PRO A 90 4.12 -23.52 15.66
C PRO A 90 3.44 -23.73 14.30
N THR A 91 2.17 -24.13 14.32
CA THR A 91 1.30 -24.17 13.15
C THR A 91 1.04 -22.75 12.63
N MET A 92 0.53 -22.64 11.39
CA MET A 92 0.20 -21.34 10.80
C MET A 92 -0.81 -20.52 11.62
N ASP A 93 -1.77 -21.19 12.29
CA ASP A 93 -2.73 -20.55 13.18
C ASP A 93 -2.07 -20.11 14.50
N GLU A 94 -1.20 -20.94 15.09
CA GLU A 94 -0.44 -20.58 16.28
C GLU A 94 0.53 -19.41 16.01
N LEU A 95 1.17 -19.36 14.84
CA LEU A 95 1.97 -18.20 14.40
C LEU A 95 1.13 -16.91 14.36
N ALA A 96 -0.13 -17.00 13.94
CA ALA A 96 -1.05 -15.85 13.96
C ALA A 96 -1.45 -15.45 15.41
N GLU A 97 -1.57 -16.42 16.31
CA GLU A 97 -1.83 -16.18 17.74
C GLU A 97 -0.64 -15.55 18.50
N MET A 98 0.57 -15.58 17.93
CA MET A 98 1.73 -14.88 18.50
C MET A 98 1.62 -13.36 18.30
N LEU A 99 0.97 -12.90 17.22
CA LEU A 99 0.95 -11.49 16.81
C LEU A 99 0.31 -10.50 17.82
N PRO A 100 -0.77 -10.83 18.54
CA PRO A 100 -1.27 -9.97 19.62
C PRO A 100 -0.21 -9.56 20.65
N SER A 101 0.76 -10.43 20.94
CA SER A 101 1.85 -10.16 21.90
C SER A 101 2.80 -9.06 21.41
N VAL A 102 2.96 -8.94 20.09
CA VAL A 102 3.73 -7.86 19.45
C VAL A 102 3.03 -6.51 19.60
N LEU A 103 1.71 -6.53 19.76
CA LEU A 103 0.86 -5.34 19.69
C LEU A 103 0.44 -4.79 21.06
N THR A 104 1.06 -5.22 22.15
CA THR A 104 0.67 -4.85 23.53
C THR A 104 0.61 -3.35 23.81
N GLN A 105 1.31 -2.51 23.03
CA GLN A 105 1.33 -1.05 23.18
C GLN A 105 0.71 -0.28 22.01
N VAL A 106 0.04 -0.96 21.06
CA VAL A 106 -0.50 -0.34 19.85
C VAL A 106 -1.97 -0.69 19.66
N ASN A 107 -2.74 0.26 19.14
CA ASN A 107 -4.19 0.11 19.05
C ASN A 107 -4.63 -0.81 17.92
N SER A 108 -3.86 -0.82 16.82
CA SER A 108 -4.24 -1.47 15.58
C SER A 108 -3.08 -1.51 14.57
N VAL A 109 -3.22 -2.31 13.52
CA VAL A 109 -2.22 -2.50 12.47
C VAL A 109 -2.76 -2.40 11.05
N ILE A 110 -1.87 -2.02 10.14
CA ILE A 110 -1.99 -2.29 8.71
C ILE A 110 -0.97 -3.39 8.39
N GLY A 111 -1.46 -4.58 8.07
CA GLY A 111 -0.60 -5.75 7.81
C GLY A 111 -0.10 -5.78 6.37
N ILE A 112 1.17 -6.13 6.15
CA ILE A 112 1.76 -6.43 4.84
C ILE A 112 2.40 -7.81 4.91
N GLY A 113 1.84 -8.77 4.18
CA GLY A 113 2.30 -10.16 4.18
C GLY A 113 2.67 -10.64 2.79
N VAL A 114 3.65 -11.55 2.71
CA VAL A 114 4.01 -12.26 1.47
C VAL A 114 3.84 -13.77 1.72
N GLY A 115 3.14 -14.48 0.83
CA GLY A 115 2.93 -15.93 0.87
C GLY A 115 2.47 -16.43 2.23
N ALA A 116 3.32 -17.19 2.94
CA ALA A 116 3.06 -17.66 4.30
C ALA A 116 2.72 -16.51 5.26
N GLY A 117 3.43 -15.38 5.20
CA GLY A 117 3.10 -14.20 5.99
C GLY A 117 1.76 -13.57 5.63
N ALA A 118 1.35 -13.63 4.35
CA ALA A 118 0.03 -13.18 3.93
C ALA A 118 -1.08 -14.09 4.51
N TYR A 119 -0.85 -15.40 4.53
CA TYR A 119 -1.75 -16.36 5.18
C TYR A 119 -1.86 -16.07 6.68
N ILE A 120 -0.74 -15.94 7.40
CA ILE A 120 -0.70 -15.68 8.86
C ILE A 120 -1.44 -14.39 9.21
N LEU A 121 -1.18 -13.30 8.48
CA LEU A 121 -1.87 -12.04 8.71
C LEU A 121 -3.37 -12.12 8.40
N THR A 122 -3.76 -12.98 7.46
CA THR A 122 -5.18 -13.25 7.18
C THR A 122 -5.83 -14.02 8.34
N CYS A 123 -5.19 -15.07 8.86
CA CYS A 123 -5.65 -15.76 10.08
C CYS A 123 -5.77 -14.79 11.27
N PHE A 124 -4.76 -13.95 11.48
CA PHE A 124 -4.77 -12.95 12.53
C PHE A 124 -5.94 -11.97 12.40
N ALA A 125 -6.22 -11.47 11.20
CA ALA A 125 -7.34 -10.56 10.96
C ALA A 125 -8.72 -11.25 11.10
N LEU A 126 -8.81 -12.54 10.79
CA LEU A 126 -10.04 -13.33 11.02
C LEU A 126 -10.28 -13.57 12.52
N ASN A 127 -9.22 -13.80 13.28
CA ASN A 127 -9.28 -14.07 14.72
C ASN A 127 -9.46 -12.79 15.56
N GLN A 128 -8.81 -11.69 15.14
CA GLN A 128 -8.77 -10.41 15.87
C GLN A 128 -9.10 -9.23 14.95
N PRO A 129 -10.31 -9.17 14.36
CA PRO A 129 -10.68 -8.15 13.36
C PRO A 129 -10.61 -6.72 13.90
N SER A 130 -10.73 -6.53 15.22
CA SER A 130 -10.63 -5.20 15.85
C SER A 130 -9.22 -4.61 15.85
N LEU A 131 -8.19 -5.46 15.74
CA LEU A 131 -6.79 -5.03 15.73
C LEU A 131 -6.25 -4.78 14.31
N VAL A 132 -6.99 -5.15 13.26
CA VAL A 132 -6.51 -5.06 11.87
C VAL A 132 -7.35 -4.07 11.08
N GLU A 133 -6.73 -2.98 10.65
CA GLU A 133 -7.40 -1.94 9.87
C GLU A 133 -7.34 -2.16 8.38
N GLY A 134 -6.32 -2.87 7.92
CA GLY A 134 -6.17 -3.20 6.51
C GLY A 134 -5.07 -4.22 6.28
N LEU A 135 -5.15 -4.94 5.16
CA LEU A 135 -4.19 -5.95 4.76
C LEU A 135 -3.69 -5.72 3.34
N VAL A 136 -2.38 -5.84 3.14
CA VAL A 136 -1.75 -6.00 1.83
C VAL A 136 -1.22 -7.43 1.76
N LEU A 137 -1.82 -8.24 0.88
CA LEU A 137 -1.58 -9.68 0.81
C LEU A 137 -0.93 -10.00 -0.54
N ILE A 138 0.39 -10.19 -0.51
CA ILE A 138 1.18 -10.49 -1.70
C ILE A 138 1.31 -12.01 -1.83
N ASN A 139 0.94 -12.57 -2.99
CA ASN A 139 1.02 -14.01 -3.28
C ASN A 139 0.33 -14.90 -2.23
N VAL A 140 -0.79 -14.44 -1.66
CA VAL A 140 -1.56 -15.24 -0.70
C VAL A 140 -2.17 -16.48 -1.37
N ASP A 141 -2.04 -17.62 -0.70
CA ASP A 141 -2.76 -18.84 -1.05
C ASP A 141 -3.68 -19.24 0.12
N PRO A 142 -5.02 -19.16 -0.04
CA PRO A 142 -5.95 -19.46 1.03
C PRO A 142 -6.21 -20.97 1.21
N CYS A 143 -5.69 -21.81 0.32
CA CYS A 143 -6.03 -23.22 0.21
C CYS A 143 -5.06 -24.14 0.96
N ALA A 144 -5.55 -25.32 1.35
CA ALA A 144 -4.79 -26.36 2.06
C ALA A 144 -3.95 -27.27 1.13
N GLU A 145 -3.66 -26.85 -0.11
CA GLU A 145 -2.93 -27.71 -1.03
C GLU A 145 -1.45 -27.83 -0.63
N GLY A 146 -0.95 -29.06 -0.63
CA GLY A 146 0.44 -29.39 -0.33
C GLY A 146 1.38 -28.80 -1.37
N TRP A 147 1.84 -27.57 -1.12
CA TRP A 147 2.67 -26.81 -2.05
C TRP A 147 4.03 -27.46 -2.29
N ILE A 148 4.55 -28.26 -1.35
CA ILE A 148 5.86 -28.91 -1.50
C ILE A 148 5.84 -29.93 -2.65
N ASP A 149 4.83 -30.80 -2.70
CA ASP A 149 4.71 -31.80 -3.77
C ASP A 149 4.46 -31.12 -5.11
N TRP A 150 3.65 -30.05 -5.12
CA TRP A 150 3.45 -29.20 -6.28
C TRP A 150 4.78 -28.57 -6.76
N ALA A 151 5.57 -27.97 -5.86
CA ALA A 151 6.84 -27.32 -6.20
C ALA A 151 7.87 -28.34 -6.70
N ALA A 152 7.96 -29.50 -6.03
CA ALA A 152 8.81 -30.61 -6.46
C ALA A 152 8.43 -31.10 -7.87
N SER A 153 7.15 -31.10 -8.23
CA SER A 153 6.69 -31.48 -9.57
C SER A 153 7.16 -30.53 -10.68
N LYS A 154 7.45 -29.26 -10.34
CA LYS A 154 7.95 -28.24 -11.28
C LYS A 154 9.45 -28.32 -11.52
N LEU A 155 10.18 -29.03 -10.66
CA LEU A 155 11.65 -29.08 -10.62
C LEU A 155 12.25 -30.26 -11.38
N THR A 156 11.59 -30.80 -12.41
CA THR A 156 12.06 -32.00 -13.13
C THR A 156 13.52 -31.83 -13.61
N GLY A 157 14.47 -32.50 -12.93
CA GLY A 157 15.90 -32.48 -13.23
C GLY A 157 16.79 -31.75 -12.22
N TRP A 158 16.23 -31.06 -11.21
CA TRP A 158 17.01 -30.48 -10.10
C TRP A 158 16.99 -31.41 -8.88
N THR A 159 18.05 -31.35 -8.06
CA THR A 159 18.10 -32.09 -6.80
C THR A 159 16.94 -31.64 -5.91
N SER A 160 16.24 -32.56 -5.23
CA SER A 160 15.12 -32.26 -4.33
C SER A 160 15.57 -31.60 -3.00
N ASN A 161 16.48 -30.63 -3.08
CA ASN A 161 16.96 -29.88 -1.95
C ASN A 161 15.91 -28.80 -1.58
N LEU A 162 15.76 -28.55 -0.29
CA LEU A 162 14.81 -27.58 0.27
C LEU A 162 14.96 -26.19 -0.36
N VAL A 163 16.19 -25.76 -0.62
CA VAL A 163 16.47 -24.47 -1.28
C VAL A 163 15.77 -24.39 -2.63
N ASP A 164 15.88 -25.42 -3.48
CA ASP A 164 15.28 -25.41 -4.82
C ASP A 164 13.75 -25.48 -4.75
N ILE A 165 13.20 -26.20 -3.76
CA ILE A 165 11.75 -26.25 -3.49
C ILE A 165 11.23 -24.86 -3.11
N VAL A 166 11.92 -24.16 -2.21
CA VAL A 166 11.59 -22.77 -1.83
C VAL A 166 11.73 -21.83 -3.03
N MET A 167 12.76 -21.99 -3.84
CA MET A 167 12.94 -21.19 -5.07
C MET A 167 11.77 -21.39 -6.05
N ALA A 168 11.26 -22.62 -6.21
CA ALA A 168 10.10 -22.92 -7.05
C ALA A 168 8.76 -22.44 -6.48
N HIS A 169 8.68 -22.21 -5.17
CA HIS A 169 7.54 -21.52 -4.56
C HIS A 169 7.52 -20.04 -4.90
N HIS A 170 8.69 -19.38 -4.88
CA HIS A 170 8.78 -17.95 -5.17
C HIS A 170 8.69 -17.64 -6.66
N PHE A 171 9.45 -18.32 -7.49
CA PHE A 171 9.70 -17.92 -8.88
C PHE A 171 9.09 -18.88 -9.88
N SER A 172 8.66 -18.34 -11.02
CA SER A 172 8.17 -19.15 -12.13
C SER A 172 9.29 -20.01 -12.74
N THR A 173 8.91 -21.08 -13.44
CA THR A 173 9.87 -21.95 -14.14
C THR A 173 10.70 -21.17 -15.16
N GLU A 174 10.10 -20.16 -15.81
CA GLU A 174 10.81 -19.29 -16.76
C GLU A 174 11.86 -18.44 -16.03
N GLU A 175 11.49 -17.76 -14.93
CA GLU A 175 12.45 -16.98 -14.12
C GLU A 175 13.61 -17.84 -13.60
N LEU A 176 13.30 -19.05 -13.10
CA LEU A 176 14.32 -19.98 -12.60
C LEU A 176 15.27 -20.47 -13.70
N THR A 177 14.76 -20.64 -14.92
CA THR A 177 15.55 -21.09 -16.07
C THR A 177 16.43 -19.96 -16.61
N ASP A 178 15.87 -18.74 -16.69
CA ASP A 178 16.61 -17.54 -17.07
C ASP A 178 17.74 -17.24 -16.07
N ASN A 179 17.54 -17.62 -14.80
CA ASN A 179 18.55 -17.62 -13.73
C ASN A 179 19.32 -16.30 -13.62
N GLN A 180 18.59 -15.19 -13.71
CA GLN A 180 19.12 -13.83 -13.60
C GLN A 180 19.79 -13.60 -12.23
N GLU A 181 20.56 -12.51 -12.10
CA GLU A 181 21.30 -12.15 -10.87
C GLU A 181 20.41 -12.15 -9.61
N LEU A 182 19.16 -11.72 -9.74
CA LEU A 182 18.17 -11.77 -8.66
C LEU A 182 17.95 -13.20 -8.14
N ILE A 183 17.74 -14.16 -9.04
CA ILE A 183 17.50 -15.57 -8.71
C ILE A 183 18.73 -16.16 -8.01
N GLN A 184 19.93 -15.83 -8.49
CA GLN A 184 21.17 -16.29 -7.87
C GLN A 184 21.36 -15.71 -6.46
N THR A 185 21.04 -14.42 -6.29
CA THR A 185 21.10 -13.73 -5.00
C THR A 185 20.16 -14.38 -3.99
N TYR A 186 18.90 -14.62 -4.36
CA TYR A 186 17.93 -15.27 -3.48
C TYR A 186 18.30 -16.72 -3.18
N ARG A 187 18.79 -17.48 -4.17
CA ARG A 187 19.25 -18.85 -3.95
C ARG A 187 20.39 -18.90 -2.93
N LEU A 188 21.36 -17.99 -3.03
CA LEU A 188 22.46 -17.89 -2.07
C LEU A 188 21.96 -17.46 -0.68
N HIS A 189 21.09 -16.46 -0.61
CA HIS A 189 20.48 -16.01 0.64
C HIS A 189 19.76 -17.14 1.37
N ILE A 190 18.86 -17.85 0.67
CA ILE A 190 18.11 -18.98 1.24
C ILE A 190 19.07 -20.07 1.71
N ALA A 191 20.16 -20.34 0.98
CA ALA A 191 21.10 -21.40 1.31
C ALA A 191 22.08 -21.05 2.46
N GLN A 192 22.41 -19.78 2.65
CA GLN A 192 23.51 -19.35 3.52
C GLN A 192 23.07 -18.51 4.72
N ASP A 193 22.08 -17.64 4.56
CA ASP A 193 21.71 -16.65 5.57
C ASP A 193 20.59 -17.16 6.50
N ILE A 194 19.86 -18.19 6.07
CA ILE A 194 18.77 -18.81 6.82
C ILE A 194 19.21 -20.18 7.34
N ASN A 195 18.89 -20.46 8.61
CA ASN A 195 19.13 -21.75 9.21
C ASN A 195 18.28 -22.83 8.54
N GLN A 196 18.92 -23.81 7.90
CA GLN A 196 18.23 -24.81 7.07
C GLN A 196 17.32 -25.75 7.88
N ASP A 197 17.69 -26.09 9.12
CA ASP A 197 16.88 -26.95 9.99
C ASP A 197 15.61 -26.21 10.43
N ASN A 198 15.75 -24.94 10.80
CA ASN A 198 14.61 -24.08 11.15
C ASN A 198 13.72 -23.80 9.92
N LEU A 199 14.32 -23.61 8.75
CA LEU A 199 13.60 -23.41 7.50
C LEU A 199 12.73 -24.64 7.17
N ALA A 200 13.27 -25.85 7.33
CA ALA A 200 12.52 -27.08 7.09
C ALA A 200 11.27 -27.16 7.98
N LEU A 201 11.38 -26.73 9.24
CA LEU A 201 10.25 -26.66 10.17
C LEU A 201 9.19 -25.64 9.72
N PHE A 202 9.61 -24.44 9.30
CA PHE A 202 8.67 -23.42 8.83
C PHE A 202 7.99 -23.82 7.51
N CYS A 203 8.73 -24.38 6.56
CA CYS A 203 8.18 -24.96 5.33
C CYS A 203 7.19 -26.09 5.63
N GLY A 204 7.50 -26.95 6.61
CA GLY A 204 6.61 -28.01 7.08
C GLY A 204 5.30 -27.46 7.65
N SER A 205 5.38 -26.42 8.48
CA SER A 205 4.20 -25.72 9.02
C SER A 205 3.34 -25.11 7.92
N TYR A 206 3.95 -24.41 6.96
CA TYR A 206 3.23 -23.84 5.83
C TYR A 206 2.60 -24.90 4.92
N ASN A 207 3.27 -26.04 4.71
CA ASN A 207 2.73 -27.16 3.93
C ASN A 207 1.54 -27.86 4.62
N ALA A 208 1.49 -27.82 5.95
CA ALA A 208 0.40 -28.40 6.74
C ALA A 208 -0.76 -27.41 7.00
N ARG A 209 -0.76 -26.23 6.37
CA ARG A 209 -1.79 -25.21 6.55
C ARG A 209 -3.18 -25.74 6.17
N GLN A 210 -4.20 -25.20 6.82
CA GLN A 210 -5.59 -25.52 6.52
C GLN A 210 -6.19 -24.52 5.53
N ASP A 211 -7.36 -24.83 4.99
CA ASP A 211 -8.10 -23.86 4.19
C ASP A 211 -8.59 -22.72 5.12
N LEU A 212 -8.41 -21.47 4.70
CA LEU A 212 -8.81 -20.32 5.54
C LEU A 212 -10.30 -20.29 5.88
N GLY A 213 -11.12 -21.03 5.13
CA GLY A 213 -12.58 -21.09 5.29
C GLY A 213 -13.26 -19.76 4.99
N ILE A 214 -12.60 -18.88 4.23
CA ILE A 214 -13.18 -17.60 3.82
C ILE A 214 -14.21 -17.81 2.71
N GLU A 215 -15.32 -17.11 2.80
CA GLU A 215 -16.39 -17.17 1.80
C GLU A 215 -16.89 -15.77 1.47
N ARG A 216 -17.34 -15.58 0.23
CA ARG A 216 -17.79 -14.28 -0.24
C ARG A 216 -19.17 -13.98 0.36
N PRO A 217 -19.34 -12.85 1.09
CA PRO A 217 -20.66 -12.45 1.57
C PRO A 217 -21.58 -12.13 0.40
N VAL A 218 -22.82 -12.60 0.49
CA VAL A 218 -23.90 -12.32 -0.45
C VAL A 218 -24.94 -11.42 0.22
N VAL A 219 -25.15 -10.26 -0.39
CA VAL A 219 -26.02 -9.20 0.14
C VAL A 219 -27.42 -9.73 0.40
N GLY A 220 -27.90 -9.55 1.64
CA GLY A 220 -29.24 -10.00 2.06
C GLY A 220 -29.38 -11.50 2.34
N LEU A 221 -28.30 -12.30 2.29
CA LEU A 221 -28.33 -13.73 2.60
C LEU A 221 -27.47 -14.08 3.83
N ASN A 222 -26.16 -13.85 3.76
CA ASN A 222 -25.20 -14.37 4.75
C ASN A 222 -24.14 -13.35 5.20
N GLU A 223 -24.35 -12.05 4.94
CA GLU A 223 -23.35 -11.00 5.21
C GLU A 223 -22.83 -10.96 6.65
N ASN A 224 -23.67 -11.32 7.62
CA ASN A 224 -23.36 -11.28 9.05
C ASN A 224 -22.90 -12.63 9.62
N THR A 225 -22.97 -13.70 8.84
CA THR A 225 -22.70 -15.07 9.30
C THR A 225 -21.49 -15.70 8.61
N VAL A 226 -21.08 -15.18 7.46
CA VAL A 226 -19.96 -15.71 6.69
C VAL A 226 -18.62 -15.34 7.34
N LYS A 227 -17.69 -16.28 7.36
CA LYS A 227 -16.30 -16.01 7.76
C LYS A 227 -15.61 -15.30 6.58
N THR A 228 -15.25 -14.04 6.75
CA THR A 228 -14.56 -13.25 5.72
C THR A 228 -13.81 -12.08 6.36
N LEU A 229 -12.90 -11.47 5.62
CA LEU A 229 -12.18 -10.28 6.09
C LEU A 229 -13.14 -9.09 6.21
N THR A 230 -13.10 -8.42 7.36
CA THR A 230 -13.91 -7.23 7.63
C THR A 230 -13.17 -5.93 7.31
N CYS A 231 -11.84 -5.97 7.22
CA CYS A 231 -10.99 -4.84 6.86
C CYS A 231 -10.80 -4.71 5.33
N PRO A 232 -10.53 -3.50 4.82
CA PRO A 232 -10.00 -3.31 3.47
C PRO A 232 -8.80 -4.22 3.19
N SER A 233 -8.75 -4.80 1.99
CA SER A 233 -7.69 -5.74 1.60
C SER A 233 -7.19 -5.44 0.19
N LEU A 234 -5.88 -5.32 0.03
CA LEU A 234 -5.20 -5.20 -1.26
C LEU A 234 -4.48 -6.51 -1.57
N LEU A 235 -5.01 -7.29 -2.50
CA LEU A 235 -4.36 -8.49 -3.01
C LEU A 235 -3.37 -8.09 -4.11
N VAL A 236 -2.15 -8.60 -4.06
CA VAL A 236 -1.09 -8.28 -5.02
C VAL A 236 -0.47 -9.56 -5.56
N VAL A 237 -0.28 -9.62 -6.87
CA VAL A 237 0.41 -10.74 -7.52
C VAL A 237 1.07 -10.28 -8.81
N GLY A 238 2.24 -10.82 -9.13
CA GLY A 238 2.88 -10.65 -10.43
C GLY A 238 2.14 -11.43 -11.51
N ASP A 239 2.11 -10.96 -12.76
CA ASP A 239 1.40 -11.63 -13.84
C ASP A 239 1.98 -12.97 -14.27
N THR A 240 3.28 -13.18 -14.05
CA THR A 240 3.99 -14.45 -14.27
C THR A 240 4.26 -15.22 -12.97
N SER A 241 3.79 -14.73 -11.82
CA SER A 241 3.99 -15.39 -10.52
C SER A 241 3.34 -16.79 -10.48
N PRO A 242 3.96 -17.77 -9.81
CA PRO A 242 3.30 -19.06 -9.57
C PRO A 242 2.02 -18.97 -8.72
N ALA A 243 1.84 -17.89 -7.96
CA ALA A 243 0.70 -17.70 -7.06
C ALA A 243 -0.53 -17.05 -7.73
N VAL A 244 -0.50 -16.79 -9.04
CA VAL A 244 -1.61 -16.09 -9.75
C VAL A 244 -2.96 -16.77 -9.52
N GLU A 245 -3.03 -18.09 -9.68
CA GLU A 245 -4.28 -18.84 -9.54
C GLU A 245 -4.81 -18.78 -8.11
N ALA A 246 -3.94 -18.97 -7.12
CA ALA A 246 -4.29 -18.94 -5.70
C ALA A 246 -4.77 -17.55 -5.25
N VAL A 247 -4.12 -16.47 -5.72
CA VAL A 247 -4.53 -15.09 -5.39
C VAL A 247 -5.86 -14.72 -6.07
N VAL A 248 -6.08 -15.16 -7.32
CA VAL A 248 -7.37 -14.98 -8.00
C VAL A 248 -8.48 -15.73 -7.29
N GLU A 249 -8.21 -16.93 -6.80
CA GLU A 249 -9.17 -17.70 -5.99
C GLU A 249 -9.45 -17.02 -4.64
N CYS A 250 -8.42 -16.51 -3.96
CA CYS A 250 -8.60 -15.70 -2.76
C CYS A 250 -9.52 -14.50 -3.01
N ASN A 251 -9.32 -13.77 -4.12
CA ASN A 251 -10.19 -12.67 -4.51
C ASN A 251 -11.64 -13.12 -4.76
N SER A 252 -11.83 -14.31 -5.34
CA SER A 252 -13.14 -14.93 -5.61
C SER A 252 -13.94 -15.14 -4.31
N ARG A 253 -13.25 -15.41 -3.20
CA ARG A 253 -13.80 -15.69 -1.88
C ARG A 253 -13.95 -14.47 -0.96
N LEU A 254 -13.36 -13.32 -1.32
CA LEU A 254 -13.44 -12.09 -0.51
C LEU A 254 -14.58 -11.15 -0.92
N ASN A 255 -14.90 -10.20 -0.01
CA ASN A 255 -15.90 -9.18 -0.25
C ASN A 255 -15.40 -8.14 -1.29
N PRO A 256 -16.03 -8.05 -2.48
CA PRO A 256 -15.56 -7.17 -3.55
C PRO A 256 -15.68 -5.68 -3.25
N THR A 257 -16.44 -5.28 -2.22
CA THR A 257 -16.55 -3.86 -1.81
C THR A 257 -15.39 -3.38 -0.94
N LYS A 258 -14.64 -4.32 -0.36
CA LYS A 258 -13.51 -4.05 0.54
C LYS A 258 -12.18 -4.55 -0.02
N THR A 259 -12.22 -5.39 -1.05
CA THR A 259 -11.03 -6.03 -1.62
C THR A 259 -10.72 -5.47 -3.00
N THR A 260 -9.44 -5.16 -3.24
CA THR A 260 -8.91 -4.79 -4.55
C THR A 260 -7.85 -5.80 -4.96
N LEU A 261 -7.90 -6.25 -6.22
CA LEU A 261 -6.87 -7.10 -6.81
C LEU A 261 -5.97 -6.28 -7.73
N LEU A 262 -4.67 -6.26 -7.42
CA LEU A 262 -3.62 -5.66 -8.23
C LEU A 262 -2.76 -6.76 -8.86
N LYS A 263 -3.01 -7.05 -10.14
CA LYS A 263 -2.14 -7.89 -10.95
C LYS A 263 -1.07 -7.02 -11.61
N MET A 264 0.20 -7.22 -11.26
CA MET A 264 1.31 -6.39 -11.71
C MET A 264 1.89 -6.95 -13.01
N ALA A 265 1.77 -6.18 -14.10
CA ALA A 265 2.33 -6.55 -15.39
C ALA A 265 3.86 -6.59 -15.38
N ASP A 266 4.44 -7.51 -16.14
CA ASP A 266 5.88 -7.73 -16.27
C ASP A 266 6.55 -8.03 -14.92
N CYS A 267 5.90 -8.84 -14.09
CA CYS A 267 6.34 -9.10 -12.73
C CYS A 267 6.11 -10.56 -12.36
N GLY A 268 7.14 -11.21 -11.82
CA GLY A 268 7.04 -12.58 -11.33
C GLY A 268 6.85 -12.68 -9.82
N GLY A 269 7.65 -13.54 -9.21
CA GLY A 269 7.50 -14.02 -7.84
C GLY A 269 7.53 -12.99 -6.71
N LEU A 270 8.32 -11.92 -6.84
CA LEU A 270 8.58 -10.98 -5.74
C LEU A 270 8.25 -9.53 -6.13
N PRO A 271 6.95 -9.15 -6.23
CA PRO A 271 6.56 -7.81 -6.68
C PRO A 271 7.14 -6.66 -5.85
N GLN A 272 7.29 -6.89 -4.54
CA GLN A 272 7.87 -5.93 -3.61
C GLN A 272 9.36 -5.67 -3.79
N VAL A 273 10.05 -6.54 -4.54
CA VAL A 273 11.49 -6.43 -4.84
C VAL A 273 11.71 -6.00 -6.28
N VAL A 274 10.95 -6.57 -7.22
CA VAL A 274 11.11 -6.31 -8.67
C VAL A 274 10.47 -4.98 -9.08
N GLN A 275 9.32 -4.61 -8.51
CA GLN A 275 8.61 -3.38 -8.84
C GLN A 275 8.19 -2.57 -7.59
N PRO A 276 9.13 -2.21 -6.68
CA PRO A 276 8.83 -1.56 -5.41
C PRO A 276 8.13 -0.22 -5.57
N GLY A 277 8.42 0.55 -6.63
CA GLY A 277 7.76 1.83 -6.88
C GLY A 277 6.27 1.72 -7.19
N LYS A 278 5.87 0.78 -8.06
CA LYS A 278 4.45 0.54 -8.35
C LYS A 278 3.71 0.03 -7.12
N LEU A 279 4.35 -0.81 -6.31
CA LEU A 279 3.76 -1.31 -5.07
C LEU A 279 3.64 -0.22 -4.01
N ALA A 280 4.65 0.66 -3.86
CA ALA A 280 4.59 1.81 -2.97
C ALA A 280 3.47 2.78 -3.36
N GLU A 281 3.29 3.03 -4.66
CA GLU A 281 2.17 3.85 -5.16
C GLU A 281 0.81 3.21 -4.86
N ALA A 282 0.66 1.89 -5.10
CA ALA A 282 -0.56 1.17 -4.75
C ALA A 282 -0.84 1.22 -3.23
N PHE A 283 0.19 1.06 -2.40
CA PHE A 283 0.08 1.15 -0.95
C PHE A 283 -0.34 2.56 -0.51
N LYS A 284 0.21 3.62 -1.14
CA LYS A 284 -0.22 5.00 -0.90
C LYS A 284 -1.72 5.17 -1.12
N TYR A 285 -2.26 4.70 -2.25
CA TYR A 285 -3.70 4.80 -2.53
C TYR A 285 -4.54 3.96 -1.56
N PHE A 286 -4.05 2.78 -1.18
CA PHE A 286 -4.72 1.92 -0.21
C PHE A 286 -4.87 2.60 1.16
N VAL A 287 -3.78 3.15 1.68
CA VAL A 287 -3.74 3.90 2.95
C VAL A 287 -4.62 5.16 2.88
N GLN A 288 -4.58 5.88 1.75
CA GLN A 288 -5.48 7.03 1.52
C GLN A 288 -6.96 6.63 1.51
N GLY A 289 -7.30 5.48 0.92
CA GLY A 289 -8.66 4.94 0.90
C GLY A 289 -9.21 4.63 2.29
N MET A 290 -8.33 4.22 3.22
CA MET A 290 -8.67 4.01 4.64
C MET A 290 -8.84 5.32 5.43
N GLY A 291 -8.61 6.49 4.80
CA GLY A 291 -8.73 7.78 5.46
C GLY A 291 -7.46 8.23 6.19
N TYR A 292 -6.37 7.46 6.09
CA TYR A 292 -5.02 7.88 6.49
C TYR A 292 -4.45 8.87 5.47
N ARG A 293 -5.14 10.01 5.37
CA ARG A 293 -4.69 11.20 4.70
C ARG A 293 -3.65 11.85 5.58
N ASN A 294 -2.40 11.63 5.26
CA ASN A 294 -1.47 12.74 5.42
C ASN A 294 -1.67 13.68 4.24
N HIS A 295 -1.35 14.94 4.45
CA HIS A 295 -1.02 15.88 3.37
C HIS A 295 0.26 15.40 2.63
N MET A 296 0.24 14.16 2.10
CA MET A 296 1.22 13.53 1.20
C MET A 296 1.14 14.16 -0.20
N TYR A 297 0.96 15.47 -0.24
CA TYR A 297 1.02 16.23 -1.47
C TYR A 297 2.49 16.32 -1.89
N THR A 298 2.93 15.41 -2.75
CA THR A 298 3.70 15.87 -3.91
C THR A 298 2.72 16.71 -4.72
N ALA A 299 2.64 18.01 -4.44
CA ALA A 299 1.79 18.87 -5.23
C ALA A 299 2.45 19.09 -6.58
N VAL A 300 2.09 18.29 -7.58
CA VAL A 300 2.19 18.77 -8.96
C VAL A 300 1.12 19.84 -9.09
N ALA A 301 1.48 21.09 -8.83
CA ALA A 301 0.59 22.22 -9.08
C ALA A 301 0.39 22.34 -10.60
N LEU A 302 -0.66 21.71 -11.14
CA LEU A 302 -1.16 22.01 -12.48
C LEU A 302 -1.91 23.35 -12.42
N CYS A 303 -1.15 24.44 -12.40
CA CYS A 303 -1.70 25.78 -12.59
C CYS A 303 -2.01 25.96 -14.09
N ASN A 304 -3.15 25.47 -14.56
CA ASN A 304 -3.72 25.93 -15.82
C ASN A 304 -4.38 27.29 -15.59
N PHE A 305 -3.61 28.37 -15.77
CA PHE A 305 -4.16 29.70 -15.98
C PHE A 305 -3.60 30.28 -17.28
N SER A 306 -4.48 30.49 -18.25
CA SER A 306 -4.15 31.15 -19.51
C SER A 306 -3.84 32.64 -19.27
N PRO A 307 -2.77 33.21 -19.82
CA PRO A 307 -2.35 34.56 -19.50
C PRO A 307 -3.23 35.61 -20.18
N ARG A 308 -3.74 36.57 -19.41
CA ARG A 308 -3.97 37.93 -19.93
C ARG A 308 -3.02 38.88 -19.21
N ARG A 309 -2.18 39.53 -20.03
CA ARG A 309 -1.08 40.46 -19.74
C ARG A 309 0.26 39.83 -19.37
N SER A 310 1.19 40.07 -20.30
CA SER A 310 2.64 40.11 -20.13
C SER A 310 3.01 40.97 -18.92
N ASP A 311 3.49 40.32 -17.87
CA ASP A 311 4.80 40.56 -17.26
C ASP A 311 4.92 39.70 -15.98
N GLU A 312 6.11 39.12 -15.76
CA GLU A 312 6.59 38.36 -14.59
C GLU A 312 6.34 36.83 -14.50
N HIS A 313 7.44 36.09 -14.69
CA HIS A 313 7.80 34.73 -14.25
C HIS A 313 6.67 33.74 -13.94
N THR A 314 6.29 33.01 -14.99
CA THR A 314 5.57 31.75 -14.99
C THR A 314 6.24 30.70 -14.10
N ILE A 315 5.46 30.00 -13.28
CA ILE A 315 5.88 28.73 -12.66
C ILE A 315 6.06 27.74 -13.82
N LEU A 316 7.31 27.45 -14.19
CA LEU A 316 7.57 26.44 -15.21
C LEU A 316 7.13 25.07 -14.67
N LEU A 317 6.23 24.45 -15.42
CA LEU A 317 5.87 23.04 -15.33
C LEU A 317 7.17 22.21 -15.38
N GLY A 318 7.63 21.67 -14.25
CA GLY A 318 8.84 20.84 -14.22
C GLY A 318 9.42 20.61 -12.84
N ASP A 319 9.36 21.60 -11.94
CA ASP A 319 9.94 21.45 -10.60
C ASP A 319 8.91 20.84 -9.63
N ARG A 320 9.16 19.60 -9.19
CA ARG A 320 8.38 18.94 -8.14
C ARG A 320 8.42 19.80 -6.87
N LEU A 321 7.25 20.26 -6.38
CA LEU A 321 7.14 20.90 -5.06
C LEU A 321 7.44 19.84 -4.00
N HIS A 322 8.44 20.08 -3.17
CA HIS A 322 8.85 19.19 -2.11
C HIS A 322 8.23 19.68 -0.79
N ILE A 323 7.23 18.96 -0.30
CA ILE A 323 6.49 19.29 0.93
C ILE A 323 6.90 18.26 1.98
N ILE A 324 7.69 18.68 2.97
CA ILE A 324 8.23 17.79 4.01
C ILE A 324 7.20 17.53 5.11
N SER A 325 6.37 18.52 5.41
CA SER A 325 5.25 18.39 6.34
C SER A 325 4.07 19.22 5.84
N GLU A 326 2.87 19.02 6.40
CA GLU A 326 1.61 19.64 5.92
C GLU A 326 1.70 21.17 5.72
N TRP A 327 2.61 21.81 6.45
CA TRP A 327 2.90 23.24 6.38
C TRP A 327 4.34 23.59 5.99
N LEU A 328 5.28 22.64 5.82
CA LEU A 328 6.68 22.93 5.46
C LEU A 328 6.96 22.67 3.98
N PHE A 329 7.16 23.76 3.24
CA PHE A 329 7.37 23.76 1.80
C PHE A 329 8.83 24.08 1.49
N GLU A 330 9.51 23.16 0.84
CA GLU A 330 10.85 23.39 0.29
C GLU A 330 10.79 23.91 -1.14
N ARG A 331 11.85 24.63 -1.54
CA ARG A 331 12.03 25.15 -2.90
C ARG A 331 10.92 26.09 -3.38
N ILE A 332 10.11 26.64 -2.47
CA ILE A 332 9.09 27.64 -2.79
C ILE A 332 9.59 29.07 -2.58
N THR A 333 9.31 29.94 -3.54
CA THR A 333 9.66 31.37 -3.43
C THR A 333 8.68 32.12 -2.53
N ARG A 334 9.07 33.31 -2.05
CA ARG A 334 8.15 34.21 -1.34
C ARG A 334 6.89 34.50 -2.17
N LYS A 335 7.05 34.79 -3.45
CA LYS A 335 5.96 35.13 -4.38
C LYS A 335 5.03 33.93 -4.60
N ASN A 336 5.58 32.73 -4.74
CA ASN A 336 4.79 31.51 -4.91
C ASN A 336 3.98 31.20 -3.64
N ALA A 337 4.57 31.38 -2.45
CA ALA A 337 3.85 31.23 -1.19
C ALA A 337 2.67 32.19 -1.07
N GLU A 338 2.84 33.45 -1.50
CA GLU A 338 1.77 34.43 -1.56
C GLU A 338 0.64 33.98 -2.50
N GLN A 339 0.98 33.50 -3.69
CA GLN A 339 0.00 32.99 -4.66
C GLN A 339 -0.78 31.78 -4.13
N LEU A 340 -0.08 30.78 -3.56
CA LEU A 340 -0.72 29.57 -3.04
C LEU A 340 -1.71 29.86 -1.91
N LEU A 341 -1.31 30.70 -0.95
CA LEU A 341 -2.16 31.08 0.18
C LEU A 341 -3.41 31.86 -0.26
N MET A 342 -3.34 32.53 -1.41
CA MET A 342 -4.49 33.25 -1.99
C MET A 342 -5.46 32.34 -2.75
N LEU A 343 -5.09 31.08 -3.05
CA LEU A 343 -5.99 30.13 -3.71
C LEU A 343 -7.08 29.63 -2.75
N PRO A 344 -8.34 29.48 -3.19
CA PRO A 344 -9.35 28.74 -2.44
C PRO A 344 -8.92 27.26 -2.27
N PRO A 345 -9.17 26.62 -1.11
CA PRO A 345 -10.05 27.05 -0.02
C PRO A 345 -9.34 27.78 1.13
N ASN A 346 -8.10 28.27 0.95
CA ASN A 346 -7.38 28.98 2.01
C ASN A 346 -8.14 30.24 2.45
N TYR A 347 -8.08 30.55 3.73
CA TYR A 347 -8.74 31.70 4.36
C TYR A 347 -7.78 32.39 5.34
N SER A 348 -8.23 33.48 5.98
CA SER A 348 -7.40 34.20 6.96
C SER A 348 -6.87 33.26 8.06
N GLY A 349 -5.59 33.36 8.36
CA GLY A 349 -4.88 32.48 9.31
C GLY A 349 -4.25 31.24 8.68
N CYS A 350 -4.59 30.90 7.43
CA CYS A 350 -3.92 29.81 6.72
C CYS A 350 -2.44 30.12 6.52
N PHE A 351 -1.56 29.12 6.63
CA PHE A 351 -0.12 29.38 6.65
C PHE A 351 0.73 28.29 5.99
N LEU A 352 1.96 28.66 5.63
CA LEU A 352 3.03 27.73 5.28
C LEU A 352 4.37 28.26 5.78
N ILE A 353 5.29 27.37 6.12
CA ILE A 353 6.69 27.65 6.40
C ILE A 353 7.50 27.27 5.17
N ARG A 354 8.41 28.15 4.77
CA ARG A 354 9.33 27.94 3.65
C ARG A 354 10.76 28.23 4.04
N GLU A 355 11.71 27.63 3.34
CA GLU A 355 13.11 28.03 3.47
C GLU A 355 13.34 29.47 2.95
N SER A 356 14.25 30.18 3.59
CA SER A 356 14.62 31.55 3.24
C SER A 356 15.56 31.55 2.04
N GLN A 357 15.06 31.97 0.87
CA GLN A 357 15.87 32.12 -0.36
C GLN A 357 17.10 33.03 -0.19
N SER A 358 17.04 34.00 0.73
CA SER A 358 18.14 34.94 0.98
C SER A 358 19.18 34.44 1.99
N ARG A 359 18.89 33.38 2.75
CA ARG A 359 19.75 32.83 3.81
C ARG A 359 19.47 31.32 3.99
N PRO A 360 20.29 30.45 3.41
CA PRO A 360 20.20 29.00 3.62
C PRO A 360 20.19 28.65 5.11
N GLY A 361 19.35 27.70 5.51
CA GLY A 361 19.20 27.30 6.92
C GLY A 361 18.38 28.27 7.81
N SER A 362 17.72 29.28 7.22
CA SER A 362 16.70 30.08 7.91
C SER A 362 15.31 29.81 7.33
N TYR A 363 14.26 29.90 8.14
CA TYR A 363 12.88 29.68 7.69
C TYR A 363 12.06 30.96 7.70
N SER A 364 10.95 30.96 6.97
CA SER A 364 9.97 32.05 6.96
C SER A 364 8.56 31.48 7.03
N LEU A 365 7.77 31.93 8.00
CA LEU A 365 6.34 31.65 8.13
C LEU A 365 5.57 32.66 7.27
N SER A 366 4.85 32.17 6.27
CA SER A 366 3.96 32.95 5.39
C SER A 366 2.52 32.66 5.80
N MET A 367 1.71 33.70 6.03
CA MET A 367 0.36 33.56 6.58
C MET A 367 -0.62 34.47 5.85
N ARG A 368 -1.77 33.93 5.44
CA ARG A 368 -2.84 34.70 4.83
C ARG A 368 -3.56 35.59 5.83
N GLN A 369 -3.87 36.79 5.39
CA GLN A 369 -4.64 37.81 6.08
C GLN A 369 -5.77 38.28 5.16
N ASP A 370 -7.01 38.24 5.63
CA ASP A 370 -8.09 38.98 4.97
C ASP A 370 -8.19 40.40 5.58
N GLY A 371 -8.01 41.42 4.74
CA GLY A 371 -8.09 42.81 5.18
C GLY A 371 -7.62 43.81 4.14
N GLY A 372 -8.48 44.14 3.16
CA GLY A 372 -8.55 45.40 2.40
C GLY A 372 -7.31 46.01 1.72
N HIS A 373 -6.11 45.44 1.85
CA HIS A 373 -4.86 46.03 1.39
C HIS A 373 -4.19 45.18 0.28
N VAL A 374 -3.24 45.79 -0.43
CA VAL A 374 -2.56 45.22 -1.62
C VAL A 374 -1.72 43.97 -1.30
N HIS A 375 -1.43 43.68 -0.02
CA HIS A 375 -0.65 42.52 0.41
C HIS A 375 -1.41 41.67 1.44
N ASN A 376 -2.06 40.62 0.95
CA ASN A 376 -2.92 39.72 1.75
C ASN A 376 -2.15 38.57 2.44
N VAL A 377 -0.81 38.63 2.48
CA VAL A 377 0.03 37.61 3.13
C VAL A 377 1.14 38.27 3.94
N LYS A 378 1.26 37.89 5.21
CA LYS A 378 2.32 38.33 6.14
C LYS A 378 3.43 37.29 6.22
N HIS A 379 4.67 37.76 6.31
CA HIS A 379 5.87 36.91 6.39
C HIS A 379 6.61 37.20 7.70
N TYR A 380 6.80 36.17 8.52
CA TYR A 380 7.58 36.22 9.75
C TYR A 380 8.87 35.45 9.57
N ARG A 381 9.99 36.07 9.96
CA ARG A 381 11.28 35.39 9.93
C ARG A 381 11.37 34.44 11.11
N ILE A 382 11.71 33.18 10.84
CA ILE A 382 12.03 32.20 11.87
C ILE A 382 13.55 32.14 11.95
N HIS A 383 14.07 32.56 13.10
CA HIS A 383 15.48 32.52 13.41
C HIS A 383 15.84 31.18 14.04
N GLN A 384 17.01 30.64 13.68
CA GLN A 384 17.59 29.47 14.32
C GLN A 384 18.82 29.91 15.13
N LEU A 385 18.90 29.47 16.38
CA LEU A 385 20.04 29.65 17.26
C LEU A 385 21.12 28.60 16.98
N HIS A 386 22.35 28.84 17.47
CA HIS A 386 23.48 27.90 17.31
C HIS A 386 23.24 26.52 17.95
N ASN A 387 22.33 26.43 18.93
CA ASN A 387 21.93 25.18 19.59
C ASN A 387 20.78 24.46 18.86
N GLY A 388 20.37 24.94 17.68
CA GLY A 388 19.31 24.36 16.86
C GLY A 388 17.89 24.83 17.18
N TRP A 389 17.69 25.65 18.23
CA TRP A 389 16.35 26.12 18.62
C TRP A 389 15.83 27.24 17.71
N PHE A 390 14.52 27.32 17.55
CA PHE A 390 13.81 28.24 16.66
C PHE A 390 13.04 29.31 17.44
N TYR A 391 12.95 30.52 16.88
CA TYR A 391 12.07 31.58 17.39
C TYR A 391 11.63 32.55 16.29
N ILE A 392 10.45 33.15 16.47
CA ILE A 392 10.01 34.34 15.70
C ILE A 392 10.22 35.60 16.55
N HIS A 393 9.79 35.55 17.82
CA HIS A 393 9.99 36.62 18.79
C HIS A 393 10.94 36.15 19.90
N GLN A 394 11.86 37.02 20.35
CA GLN A 394 12.93 36.67 21.31
C GLN A 394 12.43 36.31 22.73
N SER A 395 11.12 36.31 22.98
CA SER A 395 10.55 35.89 24.25
C SER A 395 10.18 34.41 24.30
N HIS A 396 10.14 33.70 23.16
CA HIS A 396 9.72 32.30 23.09
C HIS A 396 10.64 31.51 22.15
N TYR A 397 11.18 30.40 22.64
CA TYR A 397 12.11 29.55 21.91
C TYR A 397 11.60 28.11 21.86
N PHE A 398 11.83 27.42 20.74
CA PHE A 398 11.27 26.10 20.47
C PHE A 398 12.35 25.14 19.98
N SER A 399 12.33 23.89 20.44
CA SER A 399 13.33 22.90 20.01
C SER A 399 13.07 22.36 18.60
N THR A 400 11.83 22.47 18.10
CA THR A 400 11.42 22.04 16.76
C THR A 400 10.46 23.05 16.12
N LEU A 401 10.38 23.07 14.78
CA LEU A 401 9.41 23.89 14.05
C LEU A 401 7.95 23.48 14.37
N THR A 402 7.70 22.20 14.65
CA THR A 402 6.37 21.72 15.07
C THR A 402 5.91 22.37 16.37
N GLN A 403 6.79 22.44 17.38
CA GLN A 403 6.47 23.11 18.64
C GLN A 403 6.19 24.61 18.45
N LEU A 404 6.92 25.25 17.52
CA LEU A 404 6.68 26.64 17.15
C LEU A 404 5.28 26.81 16.53
N VAL A 405 4.92 25.95 15.58
CA VAL A 405 3.59 25.97 14.95
C VAL A 405 2.49 25.74 15.98
N ASP A 406 2.61 24.71 16.82
CA ASP A 406 1.63 24.40 17.88
C ASP A 406 1.39 25.58 18.82
N TYR A 407 2.45 26.32 19.17
CA TYR A 407 2.35 27.51 20.00
C TYR A 407 1.58 28.64 19.29
N TYR A 408 1.94 28.95 18.05
CA TYR A 408 1.30 30.03 17.28
C TYR A 408 -0.11 29.69 16.77
N SER A 409 -0.50 28.41 16.77
CA SER A 409 -1.90 27.98 16.58
C SER A 409 -2.77 28.26 17.81
N ARG A 410 -2.17 28.26 19.02
CA ARG A 410 -2.90 28.53 20.28
C ARG A 410 -2.90 30.01 20.67
N SER A 411 -1.90 30.77 20.23
CA SER A 411 -1.75 32.19 20.57
C SER A 411 -1.13 33.01 19.45
N SER A 412 -1.64 34.22 19.22
CA SER A 412 -1.11 35.14 18.21
C SER A 412 0.07 36.00 18.71
N ASN A 413 0.75 35.62 19.81
CA ASN A 413 1.79 36.41 20.50
C ASN A 413 2.95 36.87 19.59
N GLY A 414 2.75 37.98 18.87
CA GLY A 414 3.69 38.55 17.89
C GLY A 414 3.36 38.26 16.42
N THR A 415 2.31 37.51 16.12
CA THR A 415 1.76 37.31 14.77
C THR A 415 0.43 38.05 14.59
N TYR A 416 0.02 38.25 13.33
CA TYR A 416 -1.20 38.98 12.98
C TYR A 416 -2.46 38.30 13.54
N CYS A 417 -2.56 36.99 13.37
CA CYS A 417 -3.59 36.16 13.97
C CYS A 417 -3.00 34.79 14.37
N GLN A 418 -3.83 33.97 15.02
CA GLN A 418 -3.50 32.58 15.27
C GLN A 418 -3.36 31.83 13.94
N LEU A 419 -2.46 30.86 13.92
CA LEU A 419 -2.37 29.90 12.83
C LEU A 419 -3.62 29.02 12.85
N THR A 420 -4.34 28.96 11.74
CA THR A 420 -5.55 28.14 11.63
C THR A 420 -5.21 26.80 10.97
N GLU A 421 -5.08 26.80 9.65
CA GLU A 421 -4.86 25.60 8.84
C GLU A 421 -3.61 25.74 7.95
N PRO A 422 -2.89 24.64 7.68
CA PRO A 422 -1.85 24.64 6.65
C PRO A 422 -2.39 25.06 5.27
N CYS A 423 -1.50 25.60 4.42
CA CYS A 423 -1.85 26.03 3.07
C CYS A 423 -2.28 24.83 2.21
N LEU A 424 -3.55 24.82 1.79
CA LEU A 424 -4.13 23.80 0.92
C LEU A 424 -3.87 24.14 -0.55
N LEU A 425 -3.34 23.17 -1.29
CA LEU A 425 -3.17 23.24 -2.73
C LEU A 425 -4.51 22.88 -3.38
N HIS A 426 -4.94 23.68 -4.35
CA HIS A 426 -6.27 23.55 -4.96
C HIS A 426 -6.46 22.16 -5.59
N ASN A 427 -7.22 21.30 -4.91
CA ASN A 427 -7.81 20.11 -5.53
C ASN A 427 -9.01 20.56 -6.35
N SER A 428 -9.02 20.24 -7.64
CA SER A 428 -10.22 20.18 -8.48
C SER A 428 -11.15 19.06 -7.99
N SER A 429 -11.65 19.14 -6.75
CA SER A 429 -12.66 18.23 -6.17
C SER A 429 -13.27 18.79 -4.86
N ARG A 430 -13.71 20.05 -4.84
CA ARG A 430 -14.64 20.55 -3.81
C ARG A 430 -15.73 21.40 -4.45
N ALA A 431 -16.58 20.76 -5.26
CA ALA A 431 -17.94 21.26 -5.43
C ALA A 431 -18.74 20.82 -4.19
N VAL A 432 -19.12 21.79 -3.36
CA VAL A 432 -20.13 21.61 -2.31
C VAL A 432 -21.44 21.22 -3.01
N ALA A 433 -21.75 19.93 -3.04
CA ALA A 433 -23.04 19.47 -3.51
C ALA A 433 -24.06 19.68 -2.38
N HIS A 434 -24.83 20.76 -2.44
CA HIS A 434 -26.21 20.70 -1.98
C HIS A 434 -26.91 19.63 -2.83
N ARG A 435 -26.99 18.39 -2.33
CA ARG A 435 -27.86 17.38 -2.91
C ARG A 435 -29.26 17.57 -2.33
N PRO A 436 -30.32 17.77 -3.15
CA PRO A 436 -31.64 17.34 -2.74
C PRO A 436 -31.58 15.83 -2.46
N THR A 437 -32.27 15.38 -1.43
CA THR A 437 -32.42 13.95 -1.12
C THR A 437 -32.85 13.18 -2.38
N PRO A 438 -32.13 12.14 -2.83
CA PRO A 438 -32.58 11.34 -3.94
C PRO A 438 -33.85 10.59 -3.52
N VAL A 439 -34.93 10.79 -4.27
CA VAL A 439 -36.11 9.94 -4.18
C VAL A 439 -35.70 8.53 -4.61
N THR A 440 -35.88 7.56 -3.72
CA THR A 440 -35.69 6.14 -4.01
C THR A 440 -36.69 5.71 -5.08
N ILE A 441 -36.25 5.58 -6.33
CA ILE A 441 -37.00 4.80 -7.33
C ILE A 441 -36.47 3.38 -7.24
N GLN A 442 -37.28 2.51 -6.65
CA GLN A 442 -37.07 1.07 -6.63
C GLN A 442 -37.12 0.58 -8.09
N ARG A 443 -35.99 0.16 -8.66
CA ARG A 443 -35.96 -0.55 -9.95
C ARG A 443 -35.81 -2.04 -9.69
N SER A 444 -36.77 -2.81 -10.20
CA SER A 444 -36.81 -4.27 -10.17
C SER A 444 -35.58 -4.89 -10.84
N SER A 445 -35.14 -6.02 -10.29
CA SER A 445 -34.03 -6.86 -10.75
C SER A 445 -34.03 -7.07 -12.27
N LEU A 446 -32.92 -6.70 -12.92
CA LEU A 446 -32.69 -6.91 -14.34
C LEU A 446 -32.61 -8.40 -14.68
N ASN A 447 -33.46 -8.86 -15.59
CA ASN A 447 -33.47 -10.21 -16.12
C ASN A 447 -32.56 -10.30 -17.36
N TRP A 448 -31.47 -11.06 -17.27
CA TRP A 448 -30.40 -11.11 -18.27
C TRP A 448 -30.81 -11.71 -19.63
N ARG A 449 -31.96 -12.39 -19.71
CA ARG A 449 -32.46 -12.99 -20.96
C ARG A 449 -33.15 -11.99 -21.89
N ASP A 450 -33.70 -10.90 -21.35
CA ASP A 450 -34.37 -9.89 -22.17
C ASP A 450 -33.36 -8.97 -22.88
N LEU A 451 -32.16 -8.81 -22.32
CA LEU A 451 -31.11 -7.89 -22.79
C LEU A 451 -30.42 -8.34 -24.10
N SER A 452 -30.32 -9.65 -24.34
CA SER A 452 -29.70 -10.20 -25.56
C SER A 452 -30.55 -9.95 -26.81
N SER A 453 -31.88 -9.90 -26.66
CA SER A 453 -32.80 -9.60 -27.76
C SER A 453 -32.72 -8.16 -28.26
N GLN A 454 -32.25 -7.22 -27.41
CA GLN A 454 -32.17 -5.80 -27.73
C GLN A 454 -30.85 -5.38 -28.38
N LEU A 455 -29.80 -6.21 -28.35
CA LEU A 455 -28.52 -5.93 -29.02
C LEU A 455 -28.59 -6.12 -30.55
N ASN A 456 -29.59 -6.84 -31.04
CA ASN A 456 -29.81 -7.10 -32.48
C ASN A 456 -30.89 -6.20 -33.12
N GLY A 457 -31.55 -5.32 -32.35
CA GLY A 457 -32.62 -4.46 -32.84
C GLY A 457 -32.19 -3.01 -33.06
N SER A 458 -32.50 -2.46 -34.23
CA SER A 458 -32.37 -1.03 -34.50
C SER A 458 -33.66 -0.29 -34.11
N ASN A 459 -33.83 0.11 -32.84
CA ASN A 459 -34.79 1.18 -32.50
C ASN A 459 -34.50 1.90 -31.17
N GLN A 460 -34.91 3.18 -31.16
CA GLN A 460 -34.65 4.20 -30.14
C GLN A 460 -35.54 4.02 -28.90
N GLU A 461 -35.10 3.23 -27.93
CA GLU A 461 -35.32 3.45 -26.48
C GLU A 461 -34.56 2.35 -25.72
N SER A 462 -33.24 2.54 -25.58
CA SER A 462 -32.35 1.61 -24.89
C SER A 462 -32.24 1.99 -23.40
N LEU A 463 -32.46 1.03 -22.50
CA LEU A 463 -32.22 1.15 -21.05
C LEU A 463 -30.73 1.16 -20.68
N VAL A 464 -29.85 1.04 -21.66
CA VAL A 464 -28.40 0.93 -21.51
C VAL A 464 -27.70 2.08 -22.25
N SER A 465 -26.74 2.73 -21.59
CA SER A 465 -25.97 3.82 -22.20
C SER A 465 -25.09 3.31 -23.35
N GLU A 466 -24.87 4.16 -24.37
CA GLU A 466 -24.09 3.79 -25.56
C GLU A 466 -22.67 3.33 -25.19
N GLY A 467 -22.06 3.92 -24.15
CA GLY A 467 -20.75 3.50 -23.64
C GLY A 467 -20.73 2.08 -23.07
N LEU A 468 -21.77 1.68 -22.32
CA LEU A 468 -21.87 0.31 -21.80
C LEU A 468 -22.14 -0.69 -22.93
N ARG A 469 -22.91 -0.28 -23.95
CA ARG A 469 -23.19 -1.08 -25.14
C ARG A 469 -21.92 -1.37 -25.96
N GLU A 470 -21.09 -0.36 -26.20
CA GLU A 470 -19.83 -0.54 -26.92
C GLU A 470 -18.82 -1.38 -26.12
N THR A 471 -18.80 -1.23 -24.80
CA THR A 471 -17.96 -2.06 -23.91
C THR A 471 -18.39 -3.53 -23.96
N MET A 472 -19.70 -3.79 -23.95
CA MET A 472 -20.24 -5.14 -24.08
C MET A 472 -19.95 -5.75 -25.46
N LYS A 473 -20.05 -4.97 -26.55
CA LYS A 473 -19.69 -5.43 -27.90
C LYS A 473 -18.22 -5.84 -27.99
N ALA A 474 -17.32 -5.03 -27.42
CA ALA A 474 -15.90 -5.34 -27.37
C ALA A 474 -15.63 -6.64 -26.58
N TYR A 475 -16.32 -6.82 -25.45
CA TYR A 475 -16.21 -8.02 -24.63
C TYR A 475 -16.70 -9.29 -25.36
N PHE A 476 -17.84 -9.23 -26.04
CA PHE A 476 -18.39 -10.37 -26.79
C PHE A 476 -17.60 -10.71 -28.07
N TYR A 477 -16.96 -9.71 -28.68
CA TYR A 477 -16.03 -9.91 -29.79
C TYR A 477 -14.76 -10.64 -29.34
N TRP A 478 -14.25 -10.31 -28.15
CA TRP A 478 -13.08 -10.97 -27.55
C TRP A 478 -13.40 -12.37 -26.99
N ALA A 479 -14.60 -12.58 -26.46
CA ALA A 479 -15.04 -13.86 -25.88
C ALA A 479 -15.58 -14.87 -26.91
N GLY A 480 -15.54 -14.56 -28.21
CA GLY A 480 -15.98 -15.48 -29.29
C GLY A 480 -17.47 -15.79 -29.32
N CYS A 481 -18.32 -15.00 -28.66
CA CYS A 481 -19.74 -15.34 -28.44
C CYS A 481 -20.74 -14.67 -29.40
N ILE A 482 -20.30 -14.15 -30.55
CA ILE A 482 -21.20 -13.60 -31.58
C ILE A 482 -21.02 -14.34 -32.91
N THR A 483 -22.04 -15.10 -33.31
CA THR A 483 -22.26 -15.44 -34.72
C THR A 483 -22.85 -14.23 -35.42
N LEU A 484 -22.01 -13.42 -36.08
CA LEU A 484 -22.43 -12.51 -37.13
C LEU A 484 -22.40 -13.27 -38.46
N GLY A 485 -23.50 -13.21 -39.20
CA GLY A 485 -23.67 -13.94 -40.45
C GLY A 485 -22.55 -13.69 -41.49
N ASN A 486 -22.27 -14.76 -42.23
CA ASN A 486 -21.70 -14.84 -43.58
C ASN A 486 -20.29 -14.32 -43.90
N TYR A 487 -19.34 -14.28 -42.95
CA TYR A 487 -17.92 -14.27 -43.32
C TYR A 487 -17.10 -15.27 -42.49
N ARG A 488 -16.52 -16.27 -43.17
CA ARG A 488 -15.55 -17.22 -42.61
C ARG A 488 -14.19 -16.54 -42.48
N VAL A 489 -13.64 -16.51 -41.25
CA VAL A 489 -12.19 -16.38 -41.05
C VAL A 489 -11.76 -17.61 -40.25
N ASN A 490 -10.96 -18.47 -40.88
CA ASN A 490 -10.37 -19.63 -40.24
C ASN A 490 -9.12 -19.21 -39.46
N CYS A 491 -9.13 -19.38 -38.14
CA CYS A 491 -7.90 -19.61 -37.38
C CYS A 491 -8.06 -20.94 -36.64
N THR A 492 -7.33 -21.94 -37.13
CA THR A 492 -7.26 -23.31 -36.62
C THR A 492 -6.62 -23.35 -35.23
N VAL A 493 -7.38 -23.76 -34.21
CA VAL A 493 -6.83 -24.23 -32.94
C VAL A 493 -6.61 -25.74 -33.07
N PHE A 494 -5.35 -26.18 -33.03
CA PHE A 494 -5.03 -27.59 -32.85
C PHE A 494 -5.16 -27.93 -31.35
N SER A 495 -6.29 -28.51 -30.97
CA SER A 495 -6.42 -29.28 -29.73
C SER A 495 -6.07 -30.74 -30.01
N ARG A 496 -5.00 -31.26 -29.40
CA ARG A 496 -4.78 -32.72 -29.28
C ARG A 496 -4.83 -33.10 -27.81
N THR A 497 -5.99 -33.57 -27.38
CA THR A 497 -6.11 -34.50 -26.25
C THR A 497 -6.62 -35.82 -26.79
N GLN A 498 -5.82 -36.86 -26.57
CA GLN A 498 -6.17 -38.25 -26.83
C GLN A 498 -7.38 -38.65 -25.98
N GLN A 499 -8.32 -39.37 -26.58
CA GLN A 499 -9.22 -40.28 -25.86
C GLN A 499 -9.01 -41.69 -26.42
N LYS A 500 -8.74 -42.62 -25.51
CA LYS A 500 -8.66 -44.07 -25.74
C LYS A 500 -10.06 -44.70 -25.81
N THR A 501 -10.07 -45.94 -26.33
CA THR A 501 -11.13 -46.99 -26.38
C THR A 501 -12.01 -46.92 -27.64
N ASN A 502 -12.13 -47.96 -28.48
CA ASN A 502 -11.86 -49.41 -28.36
C ASN A 502 -10.83 -49.93 -29.35
#